data_AF-A0A7C2YSN6-F1
#
_entry.id   AF-A0A7C2YSN6-F1
#
_cell.length_a   1.000
_cell.length_b   1.000
_cell.length_c   1.000
_cell.angle_alpha   90.00
_cell.angle_beta   90.00
_cell.angle_gamma   90.00
#
_symmetry.space_group_name_H-M   'P 1'
#
loop_
_entity.id
_entity.type
_entity.pdbx_description
1 polymer ?
#
loop_
_entity_poly.entity_id
_entity_poly.type
_entity_poly.pdbx_seq_one_letter_code
_entity_poly.pdbx_strand_id
1 'polypeptide(L)'
;TGAGVVLALAPLPAALSAAVFTLAVLGTGIVSLGSLSAAVTLPVAAFLLDRYASYPVSVEVRALAVGLAVLVFYTHRSNLRRLLAGRENRFRRLWERKGE
;
A
#
# COMPACT_ATOMS: atom_id res chain seq x y z
N THR A 1 10.53 -1.56 -9.74
CA THR A 1 9.71 -1.57 -8.51
C THR A 1 9.67 -0.17 -7.93
N GLY A 2 8.49 0.43 -7.72
CA GLY A 2 8.37 1.76 -7.09
C GLY A 2 8.71 1.75 -5.59
N ALA A 3 8.46 0.64 -4.90
CA ALA A 3 8.65 0.53 -3.46
C ALA A 3 10.11 0.75 -3.00
N GLY A 4 11.10 0.23 -3.75
CA GLY A 4 12.52 0.40 -3.41
C GLY A 4 13.00 1.85 -3.53
N VAL A 5 12.52 2.56 -4.55
CA VAL A 5 12.81 3.99 -4.75
C VAL A 5 12.25 4.82 -3.61
N VAL A 6 11.00 4.56 -3.23
CA VAL A 6 10.34 5.27 -2.13
C VAL A 6 10.98 4.93 -0.78
N LEU A 7 11.40 3.69 -0.55
CA LEU A 7 12.09 3.32 0.69
C LEU A 7 13.43 4.06 0.84
N ALA A 8 14.16 4.28 -0.25
CA ALA A 8 15.39 5.06 -0.24
C ALA A 8 15.15 6.56 0.00
N LEU A 9 14.06 7.12 -0.56
CA LEU A 9 13.76 8.55 -0.47
C LEU A 9 12.96 8.95 0.78
N ALA A 10 12.14 8.05 1.30
CA ALA A 10 11.18 8.29 2.37
C ALA A 10 10.96 7.00 3.19
N PRO A 11 11.97 6.59 3.99
CA PRO A 11 11.95 5.30 4.66
C PRO A 11 10.77 5.12 5.62
N LEU A 12 10.37 6.18 6.33
CA LEU A 12 9.28 6.09 7.31
C LEU A 12 7.89 5.99 6.64
N PRO A 13 7.51 6.84 5.65
CA PRO A 13 6.31 6.62 4.85
C PRO A 13 6.27 5.26 4.14
N ALA A 14 7.41 4.79 3.62
CA ALA A 14 7.52 3.49 2.98
C ALA A 14 7.25 2.34 3.96
N ALA A 15 7.84 2.40 5.17
CA ALA A 15 7.64 1.41 6.22
C ALA A 15 6.18 1.34 6.67
N LEU A 16 5.52 2.48 6.86
CA LEU A 16 4.08 2.53 7.20
C LEU A 16 3.22 1.93 6.09
N SER A 17 3.55 2.21 4.82
CA SER A 17 2.84 1.63 3.67
C SER A 17 3.02 0.11 3.62
N ALA A 18 4.22 -0.40 3.88
CA ALA A 18 4.52 -1.82 3.96
C ALA A 18 3.80 -2.51 5.14
N ALA A 19 3.70 -1.82 6.28
CA ALA A 19 2.93 -2.31 7.44
C ALA A 19 1.44 -2.43 7.09
N VAL A 20 0.84 -1.40 6.50
CA VAL A 20 -0.57 -1.44 6.07
C VAL A 20 -0.81 -2.51 5.02
N PHE A 21 0.09 -2.65 4.04
CA PHE A 21 0.03 -3.75 3.06
C PHE A 21 -0.03 -5.10 3.78
N THR A 22 0.92 -5.35 4.68
CA THR A 22 1.08 -6.61 5.39
C THR A 22 -0.15 -6.92 6.23
N LEU A 23 -0.63 -5.96 7.02
CA LEU A 23 -1.84 -6.11 7.84
C LEU A 23 -3.08 -6.40 6.99
N ALA A 24 -3.26 -5.67 5.88
CA ALA A 24 -4.38 -5.89 4.99
C ALA A 24 -4.35 -7.28 4.33
N VAL A 25 -3.17 -7.73 3.87
CA VAL A 25 -3.01 -9.06 3.28
C VAL A 25 -3.20 -10.16 4.31
N LEU A 26 -2.65 -10.02 5.53
CA LEU A 26 -2.82 -11.02 6.59
C LEU A 26 -4.27 -11.11 7.07
N GLY A 27 -4.98 -9.98 7.18
CA GLY A 27 -6.37 -9.94 7.61
C GLY A 27 -7.35 -10.43 6.55
N THR A 28 -7.12 -10.13 5.27
CA THR A 28 -8.09 -10.41 4.19
C THR A 28 -7.69 -11.58 3.28
N GLY A 29 -6.41 -11.90 3.20
CA GLY A 29 -5.85 -12.78 2.16
C GLY A 29 -5.81 -12.15 0.78
N ILE A 30 -6.20 -10.87 0.61
CA ILE A 30 -6.36 -10.25 -0.71
C ILE A 30 -5.18 -9.30 -0.98
N VAL A 31 -4.31 -9.69 -1.92
CA VAL A 31 -3.10 -8.91 -2.26
C VAL A 31 -3.45 -7.55 -2.87
N SER A 32 -4.42 -7.50 -3.78
CA SER A 32 -4.78 -6.24 -4.45
C SER A 32 -5.42 -5.23 -3.50
N LEU A 33 -6.16 -5.68 -2.49
CA LEU A 33 -6.64 -4.82 -1.41
C LEU A 33 -5.46 -4.24 -0.63
N GLY A 34 -4.50 -5.09 -0.25
CA GLY A 34 -3.27 -4.62 0.42
C GLY A 34 -2.51 -3.60 -0.41
N SER A 35 -2.32 -3.84 -1.72
CA SER A 35 -1.61 -2.92 -2.62
C SER A 35 -2.30 -1.58 -2.77
N LEU A 36 -3.63 -1.56 -2.91
CA LEU A 36 -4.41 -0.33 -3.00
C LEU A 36 -4.38 0.44 -1.68
N SER A 37 -4.52 -0.24 -0.54
CA SER A 37 -4.39 0.38 0.78
C SER A 37 -3.02 1.00 0.98
N ALA A 38 -1.94 0.28 0.67
CA ALA A 38 -0.57 0.78 0.77
C ALA A 38 -0.32 1.98 -0.14
N ALA A 39 -0.88 1.98 -1.35
CA ALA A 39 -0.79 3.08 -2.29
C ALA A 39 -1.43 4.37 -1.76
N VAL A 40 -2.54 4.27 -1.01
CA VAL A 40 -3.16 5.41 -0.33
C VAL A 40 -2.36 5.82 0.90
N THR A 41 -1.89 4.85 1.69
CA THR A 41 -1.10 5.11 2.91
C THR A 41 0.13 5.93 2.61
N LEU A 42 0.81 5.69 1.48
CA LEU A 42 2.08 6.36 1.19
C LEU A 42 1.99 7.90 1.17
N PRO A 43 1.15 8.54 0.33
CA PRO A 43 1.00 10.00 0.34
C PRO A 43 0.38 10.53 1.63
N VAL A 44 -0.53 9.78 2.26
CA VAL A 44 -1.15 10.18 3.54
C VAL A 44 -0.11 10.22 4.66
N ALA A 45 0.71 9.17 4.78
CA ALA A 45 1.78 9.09 5.75
C ALA A 45 2.83 10.18 5.50
N ALA A 46 3.22 10.40 4.25
CA ALA A 46 4.15 11.47 3.89
C ALA A 46 3.63 12.86 4.31
N PHE A 47 2.33 13.13 4.13
CA PHE A 47 1.72 14.39 4.55
C PHE A 47 1.60 14.53 6.07
N LEU A 48 1.13 13.48 6.77
CA LEU A 48 0.93 13.53 8.21
C LEU A 48 2.25 13.61 8.99
N LEU A 49 3.28 12.90 8.54
CA LEU A 49 4.60 12.93 9.17
C LEU A 49 5.28 14.30 9.01
N ASP A 50 5.16 14.90 7.82
CA ASP A 50 5.64 16.25 7.55
C ASP A 50 4.91 17.29 8.41
N ARG A 51 3.59 17.16 8.54
CA ARG A 51 2.77 18.15 9.24
C ARG A 51 2.83 18.03 10.77
N TYR A 52 2.91 16.83 11.31
CA TYR A 52 2.66 16.57 12.74
C TYR A 52 3.81 15.86 13.48
N ALA A 53 4.78 15.27 12.77
CA ALA A 53 5.84 14.46 13.39
C ALA A 53 7.25 15.06 13.22
N SER A 54 7.35 16.33 12.81
CA SER A 54 8.63 17.00 12.53
C SER A 54 9.55 16.20 11.61
N TYR A 55 8.96 15.45 10.67
CA TYR A 55 9.68 14.62 9.71
C TYR A 55 9.54 15.27 8.33
N PRO A 56 10.46 16.18 7.94
CA PRO A 56 10.31 16.94 6.72
C PRO A 56 10.35 16.03 5.49
N VAL A 57 9.32 16.11 4.66
CA VAL A 57 9.25 15.39 3.39
C VAL A 57 9.32 16.42 2.25
N SER A 58 10.21 16.22 1.29
CA SER A 58 10.35 17.17 0.18
C SER A 58 9.11 17.20 -0.71
N VAL A 59 8.89 18.32 -1.40
CA VAL A 59 7.75 18.48 -2.33
C VAL A 59 7.80 17.42 -3.44
N GLU A 60 8.99 17.12 -3.94
CA GLU A 60 9.24 16.14 -5.00
C GLU A 60 8.86 14.73 -4.54
N VAL A 61 9.22 14.37 -3.31
CA VAL A 61 8.87 13.07 -2.71
C VAL A 61 7.36 12.95 -2.50
N ARG A 62 6.68 14.01 -2.07
CA ARG A 62 5.21 14.02 -1.97
C ARG A 62 4.54 13.89 -3.33
N ALA A 63 5.02 14.62 -4.33
CA ALA A 63 4.52 14.51 -5.70
C ALA A 63 4.72 13.11 -6.27
N LEU A 64 5.89 12.51 -6.04
CA LEU A 64 6.18 11.13 -6.40
C LEU A 64 5.22 10.15 -5.69
N ALA A 65 4.98 10.32 -4.39
CA ALA A 65 4.06 9.48 -3.62
C ALA A 65 2.63 9.51 -4.19
N VAL A 66 2.12 10.71 -4.53
CA VAL A 66 0.81 10.87 -5.18
C VAL A 66 0.80 10.24 -6.58
N GLY A 67 1.84 10.49 -7.39
CA GLY A 67 1.95 9.90 -8.72
C GLY A 67 2.00 8.37 -8.71
N LEU A 68 2.73 7.79 -7.75
CA LEU A 68 2.77 6.34 -7.53
C LEU A 68 1.43 5.79 -7.07
N ALA A 69 0.71 6.50 -6.19
CA ALA A 69 -0.64 6.11 -5.80
C ALA A 69 -1.56 6.01 -7.02
N VAL A 70 -1.59 7.05 -7.87
CA VAL A 70 -2.37 7.07 -9.11
C VAL A 70 -1.96 5.91 -10.04
N LEU A 71 -0.66 5.68 -10.23
CA LEU A 71 -0.16 4.59 -11.06
C LEU A 71 -0.57 3.21 -10.53
N VAL A 72 -0.53 2.99 -9.22
CA VAL A 72 -0.97 1.74 -8.61
C VAL A 72 -2.46 1.52 -8.85
N PHE A 73 -3.30 2.54 -8.65
CA PHE A 73 -4.73 2.45 -8.94
C PHE A 73 -5.00 2.15 -10.42
N TYR A 74 -4.29 2.83 -11.32
CA TYR A 74 -4.43 2.63 -12.76
C TYR A 74 -4.04 1.20 -13.18
N THR A 75 -2.91 0.69 -12.67
CA THR A 75 -2.44 -0.68 -12.96
C THR A 75 -3.36 -1.73 -12.35
N HIS A 76 -3.96 -1.45 -11.19
CA HIS A 76 -4.86 -2.36 -10.49
C HIS A 76 -6.34 -2.22 -10.87
N ARG A 77 -6.70 -1.41 -11.87
CA ARG A 77 -8.10 -1.17 -12.26
C ARG A 77 -8.92 -2.46 -12.51
N SER A 78 -8.29 -3.49 -13.08
CA SER A 78 -8.94 -4.81 -13.29
C SER A 78 -9.16 -5.54 -11.96
N ASN A 79 -8.17 -5.50 -11.07
CA ASN A 79 -8.23 -6.08 -9.73
C ASN A 79 -9.27 -5.35 -8.87
N LEU A 80 -9.36 -4.01 -8.98
CA LEU A 80 -10.36 -3.20 -8.30
C LEU A 80 -11.78 -3.59 -8.71
N ARG A 81 -12.03 -3.83 -10.01
CA ARG A 81 -13.33 -4.31 -10.49
C ARG A 81 -13.68 -5.69 -9.90
N ARG A 82 -12.71 -6.61 -9.84
CA ARG A 82 -12.93 -7.94 -9.23
C ARG A 82 -13.12 -7.85 -7.72
N LEU A 83 -12.38 -6.97 -7.04
CA LEU A 83 -12.50 -6.70 -5.62
C LEU A 83 -13.91 -6.20 -5.27
N LEU A 84 -14.42 -5.20 -6.01
CA LEU A 84 -15.78 -4.68 -5.86
C LEU A 84 -16.85 -5.74 -6.15
N ALA A 85 -16.58 -6.66 -7.08
CA ALA A 85 -17.46 -7.78 -7.38
C ALA A 85 -17.30 -8.98 -6.43
N GLY A 86 -16.41 -8.91 -5.43
CA GLY A 86 -16.12 -10.02 -4.51
C GLY A 86 -15.45 -11.24 -5.17
N ARG A 87 -14.90 -11.09 -6.39
CA ARG A 87 -14.30 -12.16 -7.21
C ARG A 87 -12.77 -12.16 -7.21
N GLU A 88 -12.15 -11.42 -6.30
CA GLU A 88 -10.70 -11.36 -6.22
C GLU A 88 -10.14 -12.59 -5.50
N ASN A 89 -9.05 -13.12 -6.03
CA ASN A 89 -8.39 -14.30 -5.48
C ASN A 89 -7.84 -13.99 -4.08
N ARG A 90 -8.29 -14.77 -3.10
CA ARG A 90 -7.71 -14.80 -1.76
C ARG A 90 -6.55 -15.77 -1.76
N PHE A 91 -5.39 -15.30 -1.33
CA PHE A 91 -4.31 -16.19 -0.92
C PHE A 91 -4.79 -17.03 0.26
N ARG A 92 -4.54 -18.34 0.18
CA ARG A 92 -4.75 -19.26 1.31
C ARG A 92 -3.94 -18.74 2.48
N ARG A 93 -4.59 -18.50 3.62
CA ARG A 93 -3.92 -17.91 4.77
C ARG A 93 -2.91 -18.92 5.31
N LEU A 94 -1.66 -18.51 5.53
CA LEU A 94 -0.61 -19.41 6.07
C LEU A 94 -0.96 -19.99 7.45
N TRP A 95 -1.87 -19.32 8.17
CA TRP A 95 -2.40 -19.74 9.47
C TRP A 95 -3.65 -20.63 9.39
N GLU A 96 -4.25 -20.81 8.21
CA GLU A 96 -5.30 -21.81 7.95
C GLU A 96 -4.69 -23.22 7.74
N ARG A 97 -3.75 -23.63 8.62
CA ARG A 97 -3.24 -25.00 8.58
C ARG A 97 -4.40 -25.97 8.76
N LYS A 98 -4.53 -26.87 7.77
CA LYS A 98 -5.35 -28.08 7.69
C LYS A 98 -5.98 -28.48 9.03
N GLY A 99 -7.25 -28.17 9.20
CA GLY A 99 -8.11 -28.94 10.11
C GLY A 99 -8.62 -30.18 9.37
N GLU A 100 -7.73 -31.14 9.14
CA GLU A 100 -8.02 -32.56 8.84
C GLU A 100 -6.85 -33.41 9.34
#